data_AF-A0A0B2VN33-F1
#
_entry.id   AF-A0A0B2VN33-F1
#
_cell.length_a   1.000
_cell.length_b   1.000
_cell.length_c   1.000
_cell.angle_alpha   90.00
_cell.angle_beta   90.00
_cell.angle_gamma   90.00
#
_symmetry.space_group_name_H-M   'P 1'
#
loop_
_entity.id
_entity.type
_entity.pdbx_description
1 polymer ?
#
loop_
_entity_poly.entity_id
_entity_poly.type
_entity_poly.pdbx_seq_one_letter_code
_entity_poly.pdbx_strand_id
1 'polypeptide(L)'
;AKARLFVSKLDAVANARFTNNILPIRASELCYDDTVKTLKELFGHNTSLFARRYNYLRTTQRNGEYLSDYTGTVIRRHEMAEFNAITPEQMKCLVWI
;
A
#
# COMPACT_ATOMS: atom_id res chain seq x y z
N ALA A 1 10.38 1.75 23.12
CA ALA A 1 10.72 0.33 22.84
C ALA A 1 10.07 -0.18 21.54
N LYS A 2 8.75 -0.06 21.36
CA LYS A 2 8.02 -0.59 20.18
C LYS A 2 8.47 -0.03 18.82
N ALA A 3 8.68 1.29 18.69
CA ALA A 3 9.14 1.91 17.44
C ALA A 3 10.50 1.36 16.96
N ARG A 4 11.44 1.19 17.89
CA ARG A 4 12.77 0.63 17.61
C ARG A 4 12.72 -0.82 17.14
N LEU A 5 11.72 -1.60 17.59
CA LEU A 5 11.52 -2.97 17.13
C LEU A 5 11.13 -3.00 15.65
N PHE A 6 10.25 -2.12 15.19
CA PHE A 6 9.88 -2.02 13.78
C PHE A 6 11.07 -1.65 12.90
N VAL A 7 11.84 -0.63 13.30
CA VAL A 7 13.04 -0.21 12.57
C VAL A 7 14.07 -1.34 12.51
N SER A 8 14.22 -2.15 13.58
CA SER A 8 15.16 -3.29 13.59
C SER A 8 14.77 -4.46 12.67
N LYS A 9 13.54 -4.47 12.14
CA LYS A 9 13.05 -5.50 11.21
C LYS A 9 13.15 -5.06 9.74
N LEU A 10 13.51 -3.80 9.49
CA LEU A 10 13.76 -3.32 8.13
C LEU A 10 15.09 -3.89 7.62
N ASP A 11 15.14 -4.23 6.33
CA ASP A 11 16.40 -4.52 5.68
C ASP A 11 17.25 -3.25 5.54
N ALA A 12 18.51 -3.40 5.14
CA ALA A 12 19.45 -2.27 5.07
C ALA A 12 18.95 -1.15 4.12
N VAL A 13 18.27 -1.52 3.03
CA VAL A 13 17.77 -0.59 2.01
C VAL A 13 16.56 0.18 2.51
N ALA A 14 15.60 -0.52 3.11
CA ALA A 14 14.39 0.05 3.70
C ALA A 14 14.73 0.93 4.90
N ASN A 15 15.70 0.51 5.73
CA ASN A 15 16.17 1.33 6.84
C ASN A 15 16.82 2.63 6.35
N ALA A 16 17.68 2.58 5.33
CA ALA A 16 18.29 3.79 4.75
C ALA A 16 17.24 4.76 4.18
N ARG A 17 16.21 4.24 3.49
CA ARG A 17 15.07 5.05 3.00
C ARG A 17 14.31 5.70 4.16
N PHE A 18 14.02 4.93 5.22
CA PHE A 18 13.34 5.45 6.39
C PHE A 18 14.15 6.55 7.09
N THR A 19 15.43 6.30 7.37
CA THR A 19 16.30 7.28 8.06
C THR A 19 16.51 8.54 7.24
N ASN A 20 16.56 8.45 5.91
CA ASN A 20 16.69 9.63 5.04
C ASN A 20 15.41 10.48 5.01
N ASN A 21 14.23 9.85 5.12
CA ASN A 21 12.96 10.56 5.03
C ASN A 21 12.61 11.33 6.32
N ILE A 22 13.09 10.85 7.48
CA ILE A 22 12.83 11.48 8.77
C ILE A 22 13.81 12.63 9.10
N LEU A 23 14.84 12.86 8.27
CA LEU A 23 15.81 13.93 8.49
C LEU A 23 15.12 15.31 8.55
N PRO A 24 15.55 16.20 9.46
CA PRO A 24 16.72 16.09 10.35
C PRO A 24 16.46 15.35 11.67
N ILE A 25 15.25 14.84 11.89
CA ILE A 25 14.81 14.18 13.13
C ILE A 25 15.41 12.77 13.20
N ARG A 26 15.91 12.36 14.37
CA ARG A 26 16.48 11.01 14.53
C ARG A 26 15.37 9.98 14.74
N ALA A 27 15.57 8.76 14.24
CA ALA A 27 14.65 7.63 14.45
C ALA A 27 14.39 7.32 15.94
N SER A 28 15.31 7.71 16.82
CA SER A 28 15.20 7.58 18.27
C SER A 28 14.25 8.60 18.91
N GLU A 29 13.98 9.72 18.24
CA GLU A 29 13.17 10.85 18.72
C GLU A 29 11.70 10.75 18.26
N LEU A 30 11.42 9.92 17.25
CA LEU A 30 10.07 9.65 16.77
C LEU A 30 9.25 8.85 17.77
N CYS A 31 8.00 9.30 17.98
CA CYS A 31 7.04 8.52 18.74
C CYS A 31 6.59 7.28 17.96
N TYR A 32 5.90 6.37 18.64
CA TYR A 32 5.40 5.15 18.03
C TYR A 32 4.43 5.43 16.87
N ASP A 33 3.45 6.30 17.09
CA ASP A 33 2.43 6.61 16.10
C ASP A 33 3.02 7.29 14.86
N ASP A 34 3.95 8.22 15.05
CA ASP A 34 4.66 8.88 13.95
C ASP A 34 5.52 7.89 13.17
N THR A 35 6.22 6.98 13.85
CA THR A 35 7.01 5.93 13.19
C THR A 35 6.13 5.06 12.30
N VAL A 36 4.97 4.62 12.82
CA VAL A 36 4.01 3.80 12.05
C VAL A 36 3.45 4.59 10.89
N LYS A 37 3.15 5.87 11.07
CA LYS A 37 2.64 6.75 10.02
C LYS A 37 3.66 6.91 8.90
N THR A 38 4.90 7.27 9.20
CA THR A 38 5.98 7.41 8.20
C THR A 38 6.26 6.10 7.48
N LEU A 39 6.23 4.96 8.19
CA LEU A 39 6.36 3.64 7.55
C LEU A 39 5.20 3.34 6.60
N LYS A 40 3.96 3.69 6.96
CA LYS A 40 2.80 3.56 6.08
C LYS A 40 2.88 4.50 4.87
N GLU A 41 3.46 5.69 5.02
CA GLU A 41 3.66 6.61 3.89
C GLU A 41 4.76 6.13 2.94
N LEU A 42 5.86 5.58 3.47
CA LEU A 42 7.01 5.11 2.68
C LEU A 42 6.79 3.75 2.02
N PHE A 43 6.14 2.83 2.73
CA PHE A 43 5.97 1.43 2.31
C PHE A 43 4.52 1.03 2.09
N GLY A 44 3.58 1.95 2.31
CA GLY A 44 2.18 1.72 1.96
C GLY A 44 1.95 1.79 0.47
N HIS A 45 0.69 1.95 0.10
CA HIS A 45 0.31 1.95 -1.31
C HIS A 45 0.71 3.27 -1.98
N ASN A 46 1.71 3.22 -2.87
CA ASN A 46 2.16 4.36 -3.68
C ASN A 46 1.12 4.84 -4.72
N THR A 47 -0.02 4.16 -4.83
CA THR A 47 -1.07 4.46 -5.80
C THR A 47 -2.32 4.93 -5.09
N SER A 48 -3.00 5.95 -5.65
CA SER A 48 -4.26 6.45 -5.09
C SER A 48 -5.30 5.34 -4.95
N LEU A 49 -6.23 5.51 -4.00
CA LEU A 49 -7.33 4.57 -3.79
C LEU A 49 -8.17 4.39 -5.07
N PHE A 50 -8.36 5.48 -5.82
CA PHE A 50 -8.99 5.44 -7.14
C PHE A 50 -8.23 4.54 -8.11
N ALA A 51 -6.91 4.73 -8.26
CA ALA A 51 -6.09 3.93 -9.17
C ALA A 51 -6.09 2.45 -8.78
N ARG A 52 -6.07 2.13 -7.48
CA ARG A 52 -6.16 0.74 -6.97
C ARG A 52 -7.50 0.10 -7.37
N ARG A 53 -8.61 0.79 -7.16
CA ARG A 53 -9.96 0.33 -7.54
C ARG A 53 -10.11 0.16 -9.05
N TYR A 54 -9.64 1.12 -9.82
CA TYR A 54 -9.68 1.06 -11.27
C TYR A 54 -8.83 -0.09 -11.83
N ASN A 55 -7.62 -0.29 -11.28
CA ASN A 55 -6.77 -1.42 -11.65
C ASN A 55 -7.38 -2.78 -11.31
N TYR A 56 -8.14 -2.89 -10.22
CA TYR A 56 -8.88 -4.09 -9.90
C TYR A 56 -9.93 -4.39 -10.99
N LEU A 57 -10.76 -3.41 -11.36
CA LEU A 57 -11.79 -3.58 -12.39
C LEU A 57 -11.21 -3.93 -13.77
N ARG A 58 -10.00 -3.44 -14.07
CA ARG A 58 -9.27 -3.76 -15.30
C ARG A 58 -8.50 -5.08 -15.26
N THR A 59 -8.67 -5.89 -14.21
CA THR A 59 -7.97 -7.17 -14.08
C THR A 59 -8.57 -8.22 -15.00
N THR A 60 -7.94 -8.43 -16.15
CA THR A 60 -8.30 -9.49 -17.09
C THR A 60 -7.28 -10.63 -17.03
N GLN A 61 -7.77 -11.86 -17.23
CA GLN A 61 -6.90 -13.01 -17.36
C GLN A 61 -6.06 -12.85 -18.63
N ARG A 62 -4.75 -13.07 -18.53
CA ARG A 62 -3.87 -13.00 -19.69
C ARG A 62 -3.95 -14.28 -20.50
N ASN A 63 -3.71 -14.17 -21.80
CA ASN A 63 -3.64 -15.34 -22.68
C ASN A 63 -2.52 -16.28 -22.19
N GLY A 64 -2.90 -17.53 -21.85
CA GLY A 64 -1.98 -18.54 -21.35
C GLY A 64 -1.69 -18.48 -19.84
N GLU A 65 -2.34 -17.58 -19.08
CA GLU A 65 -2.23 -17.55 -17.62
C GLU A 65 -3.07 -18.67 -17.00
N TYR A 66 -2.50 -19.39 -16.03
CA TYR A 66 -3.23 -20.37 -15.25
C TYR A 66 -4.32 -19.69 -14.42
N LEU A 67 -5.48 -20.35 -14.31
CA LEU A 67 -6.60 -19.81 -13.56
C LEU A 67 -6.24 -19.51 -12.10
N SER A 68 -5.39 -20.33 -11.47
CA SER A 68 -4.93 -20.12 -10.09
C SER A 68 -4.19 -18.80 -9.90
N ASP A 69 -3.34 -18.44 -10.87
CA ASP A 69 -2.52 -17.22 -10.83
C ASP A 69 -3.39 -15.98 -11.06
N TYR A 70 -4.37 -16.09 -11.96
CA TYR A 70 -5.39 -15.07 -12.16
C TYR A 70 -6.23 -14.86 -10.89
N THR A 71 -6.73 -15.94 -10.27
CA THR A 71 -7.48 -15.85 -9.00
C THR A 71 -6.66 -15.19 -7.89
N GLY A 72 -5.38 -15.58 -7.75
CA GLY A 72 -4.48 -14.94 -6.79
C GLY A 72 -4.30 -13.44 -7.05
N THR A 73 -4.21 -13.05 -8.33
CA THR A 73 -4.11 -11.64 -8.73
C THR A 73 -5.40 -10.86 -8.41
N VAL A 74 -6.56 -11.44 -8.70
CA VAL A 74 -7.87 -10.84 -8.40
C VAL A 74 -8.05 -10.63 -6.90
N ILE A 75 -7.79 -11.65 -6.08
CA ILE A 75 -7.91 -11.57 -4.61
C ILE A 75 -6.98 -10.48 -4.07
N ARG A 76 -5.71 -10.48 -4.47
CA ARG A 76 -4.75 -9.46 -4.02
C ARG A 76 -5.21 -8.05 -4.38
N ARG A 77 -5.69 -7.84 -5.62
CA ARG A 77 -6.16 -6.52 -6.06
C ARG A 77 -7.46 -6.10 -5.38
N HIS A 78 -8.33 -7.05 -5.03
CA HIS A 78 -9.56 -6.78 -4.27
C HIS A 78 -9.22 -6.21 -2.88
N GLU A 79 -8.32 -6.86 -2.14
CA GLU A 79 -7.88 -6.39 -0.83
C GLU A 79 -7.25 -5.00 -0.92
N MET A 80 -6.47 -4.77 -1.99
CA MET A 80 -5.91 -3.45 -2.26
C MET A 80 -6.95 -2.43 -2.76
N ALA A 81 -8.15 -2.80 -3.16
CA ALA A 81 -9.11 -1.81 -3.68
C ALA A 81 -10.02 -1.24 -2.59
N GLU A 82 -10.07 -1.87 -1.40
CA GLU A 82 -10.90 -1.46 -0.27
C GLU A 82 -12.34 -1.15 -0.71
N PHE A 83 -12.94 -2.07 -1.48
CA PHE A 83 -14.29 -1.90 -2.04
C PHE A 83 -15.37 -1.81 -0.96
N ASN A 84 -15.14 -2.41 0.19
CA ASN A 84 -16.09 -2.37 1.33
C ASN A 84 -16.38 -0.93 1.81
N ALA A 85 -15.49 0.03 1.52
CA ALA A 85 -15.62 1.43 1.92
C ALA A 85 -15.88 2.37 0.72
N ILE A 86 -16.40 1.86 -0.40
CA ILE A 86 -16.69 2.70 -1.57
C ILE A 86 -17.98 3.49 -1.38
N THR A 87 -17.93 4.80 -1.66
CA THR A 87 -19.16 5.62 -1.70
C THR A 87 -19.84 5.52 -3.07
N PRO A 88 -21.15 5.79 -3.16
CA PRO A 88 -21.86 5.81 -4.45
C PRO A 88 -21.21 6.75 -5.47
N GLU A 89 -20.73 7.92 -5.04
CA GLU A 89 -20.06 8.90 -5.90
C GLU A 89 -18.74 8.37 -6.42
N GLN A 90 -17.93 7.75 -5.56
CA GLN A 90 -16.67 7.12 -5.97
C GLN A 90 -16.90 5.98 -6.97
N MET A 91 -17.98 5.22 -6.80
CA MET A 91 -18.37 4.17 -7.75
C MET A 91 -18.77 4.78 -9.10
N LYS A 92 -19.57 5.86 -9.12
CA LYS A 92 -19.91 6.57 -10.36
C LYS A 92 -18.67 7.07 -11.10
N CYS A 93 -17.70 7.63 -10.37
CA CYS A 93 -16.43 8.07 -10.95
C CYS A 93 -15.64 6.94 -11.62
N LEU A 94 -15.69 5.71 -11.08
CA LEU A 94 -15.01 4.56 -11.70
C LEU A 94 -15.68 4.10 -13.00
N VAL A 95 -16.99 4.33 -13.15
CA VAL A 95 -17.77 3.91 -14.32
C VAL A 95 -17.70 4.94 -15.46
N TRP A 96 -17.59 6.23 -15.14
CA TRP A 96 -17.56 7.30 -16.12
C TRP A 96 -16.19 7.53 -16.80
N ILE A 97 -15.18 6.72 -16.48
CA ILE A 97 -13.81 6.81 -17.02
C ILE A 97 -13.56 5.78 -18.12
#